data_AF-A0A1B6LX67-F1
#
_entry.id   AF-A0A1B6LX67-F1
#
_cell.length_a   1.000
_cell.length_b   1.000
_cell.length_c   1.000
_cell.angle_alpha   90.00
_cell.angle_beta   90.00
_cell.angle_gamma   90.00
#
_symmetry.space_group_name_H-M   'P 1'
#
loop_
_entity.id
_entity.type
_entity.pdbx_description
1 polymer ?
#
loop_
_entity_poly.entity_id
_entity_poly.type
_entity_poly.pdbx_seq_one_letter_code
_entity_poly.pdbx_strand_id
1 'polypeptide(L)'
;GMEDLPCFVPYNLITQHSIPDKSIADCVEALIGAYLIACGPRGALLFMSWLGIRVLPLPCDQITTATNKQLRYGYLKSPKSPLLRHVRDPEGELKQLLDGFNVFERKLNYRFQDRSYLLQAMTHASYSPNRLTDCYQRLEFLGDAVLDYLITRHLYEDKRQHCPGALTDLRSALVNNTIFASLAVRHGFHKFFRHLSPGLAE
;
A
#
# COMPACT_ATOMS: atom_id res chain seq x y z
N GLY A 1 -31.34 24.85 -2.28
CA GLY A 1 -30.84 24.30 -3.55
C GLY A 1 -29.35 24.58 -3.59
N MET A 2 -28.50 23.58 -3.84
CA MET A 2 -28.08 23.19 -5.21
C MET A 2 -27.39 24.41 -5.87
N GLU A 3 -26.10 24.44 -6.19
CA GLU A 3 -25.28 23.41 -6.85
C GLU A 3 -23.76 23.61 -6.62
N ASP A 4 -23.04 22.53 -6.87
CA ASP A 4 -21.60 22.35 -6.97
C ASP A 4 -20.86 23.26 -7.97
N LEU A 5 -19.62 23.65 -7.63
CA LEU A 5 -18.54 23.79 -8.61
C LEU A 5 -17.17 23.45 -7.97
N PRO A 6 -16.30 22.69 -8.65
CA PRO A 6 -15.01 22.27 -8.13
C PRO A 6 -14.05 23.47 -8.03
N CYS A 7 -13.29 23.53 -6.94
CA CYS A 7 -12.25 24.53 -6.74
C CYS A 7 -11.20 24.42 -7.87
N PHE A 8 -11.33 25.32 -8.83
CA PHE A 8 -10.42 25.54 -9.94
C PHE A 8 -9.09 26.04 -9.35
N VAL A 9 -7.99 25.32 -9.55
CA VAL A 9 -6.66 25.84 -9.22
C VAL A 9 -6.31 26.86 -10.30
N PRO A 10 -6.16 28.16 -9.99
CA PRO A 10 -5.78 29.12 -11.02
C PRO A 10 -4.32 28.89 -11.39
N TYR A 11 -4.10 28.50 -12.66
CA TYR A 11 -2.80 28.56 -13.31
C TYR A 11 -2.33 30.02 -13.32
N ASN A 12 -1.34 30.34 -12.50
CA ASN A 12 -0.77 31.68 -12.43
C ASN A 12 0.43 31.76 -13.39
N LEU A 13 0.24 32.46 -14.51
CA LEU A 13 1.13 32.55 -15.68
C LEU A 13 2.35 33.50 -15.50
N ILE A 14 2.71 33.94 -14.28
CA ILE A 14 3.66 35.05 -14.07
C ILE A 14 5.02 34.62 -13.44
N THR A 15 5.40 33.35 -13.52
CA THR A 15 6.81 32.93 -13.30
C THR A 15 7.25 31.85 -14.28
N GLN A 16 7.25 32.15 -15.58
CA GLN A 16 7.90 31.29 -16.58
C GLN A 16 9.43 31.34 -16.43
N HIS A 17 9.98 30.53 -15.51
CA HIS A 17 11.19 29.79 -15.86
C HIS A 17 10.69 28.48 -16.47
N SER A 18 10.94 28.27 -17.77
CA SER A 18 10.49 27.08 -18.50
C SER A 18 11.30 25.85 -18.11
N ILE A 19 11.15 25.40 -16.87
CA ILE A 19 11.55 24.05 -16.48
C ILE A 19 10.45 23.13 -17.01
N PRO A 20 10.78 22.06 -17.76
CA PRO A 20 9.77 21.13 -18.23
C PRO A 20 9.00 20.54 -17.04
N ASP A 21 7.67 20.40 -17.17
CA ASP A 21 6.78 19.90 -16.11
C ASP A 21 7.29 18.60 -15.46
N LYS A 22 7.96 17.75 -16.26
CA LYS A 22 8.63 16.54 -15.79
C LYS A 22 9.73 16.82 -14.77
N SER A 23 10.63 17.77 -15.03
CA SER A 23 11.70 18.09 -14.10
C SER A 23 11.19 18.77 -12.82
N ILE A 24 10.08 19.50 -12.89
CA ILE A 24 9.41 20.03 -11.69
C ILE A 24 8.81 18.87 -10.87
N ALA A 25 8.15 17.92 -11.52
CA ALA A 25 7.62 16.72 -10.86
C ALA A 25 8.75 15.89 -10.21
N ASP A 26 9.84 15.62 -10.94
CA ASP A 26 11.02 14.89 -10.44
C ASP A 26 11.60 15.60 -9.20
N CYS A 27 11.61 16.94 -9.18
CA CYS A 27 12.04 17.72 -8.02
C CYS A 27 11.11 17.54 -6.82
N VAL A 28 9.79 17.52 -7.03
CA VAL A 28 8.81 17.25 -5.97
C VAL A 28 8.97 15.84 -5.41
N GLU A 29 9.21 14.84 -6.27
CA GLU A 29 9.50 13.46 -5.85
C GLU A 29 10.78 13.38 -5.00
N ALA A 30 11.83 14.07 -5.42
CA ALA A 30 13.08 14.16 -4.66
C ALA A 30 12.86 14.82 -3.29
N LEU A 31 12.03 15.86 -3.20
CA LEU A 31 11.67 16.50 -1.93
C LEU A 31 10.89 15.54 -1.03
N ILE A 32 9.90 14.81 -1.55
CA ILE A 32 9.19 13.78 -0.79
C ILE A 32 10.17 12.75 -0.23
N GLY A 33 11.13 12.30 -1.05
CA GLY A 33 12.21 11.41 -0.63
C GLY A 33 13.09 12.00 0.48
N ALA A 34 13.45 13.28 0.38
CA ALA A 34 14.22 13.97 1.42
C ALA A 34 13.46 14.05 2.76
N TYR A 35 12.17 14.42 2.73
CA TYR A 35 11.31 14.44 3.92
C TYR A 35 11.12 13.05 4.51
N LEU A 36 11.01 12.02 3.68
CA LEU A 36 10.92 10.63 4.12
C LEU A 36 12.21 10.19 4.85
N ILE A 37 13.38 10.55 4.34
CA ILE A 37 14.68 10.22 4.95
C ILE A 37 14.87 10.99 6.26
N ALA A 38 14.63 12.30 6.26
CA ALA A 38 14.91 13.17 7.39
C ALA A 38 13.87 13.07 8.52
N CYS A 39 12.59 12.93 8.16
CA CYS A 39 11.46 13.05 9.09
C CYS A 39 10.59 11.77 9.17
N GLY A 40 10.97 10.72 8.43
CA GLY A 40 10.22 9.46 8.36
C GLY A 40 8.93 9.55 7.52
N PRO A 41 8.16 8.45 7.44
CA PRO A 41 6.95 8.35 6.61
C PRO A 41 5.90 9.42 6.94
N ARG A 42 5.76 9.77 8.22
CA ARG A 42 4.83 10.82 8.65
C ARG A 42 5.25 12.19 8.15
N GLY A 43 6.55 12.50 8.14
CA GLY A 43 7.07 13.77 7.60
C GLY A 43 6.76 13.92 6.12
N ALA A 44 6.96 12.86 5.33
CA ALA A 44 6.59 12.82 3.91
C ALA A 44 5.09 13.04 3.70
N LEU A 45 4.23 12.37 4.48
CA LEU A 45 2.76 12.56 4.39
C LEU A 45 2.32 13.99 4.73
N LEU A 46 2.97 14.62 5.71
CA LEU A 46 2.70 16.01 6.08
C LEU A 46 3.11 16.96 4.96
N PHE A 47 4.28 16.74 4.34
CA PHE A 47 4.73 17.51 3.19
C PHE A 47 3.79 17.36 1.98
N MET A 48 3.37 16.14 1.65
CA MET A 48 2.38 15.89 0.61
C MET A 48 1.04 16.56 0.90
N SER A 49 0.60 16.56 2.17
CA SER A 49 -0.62 17.25 2.58
C SER A 49 -0.50 18.77 2.49
N TRP A 50 0.69 19.31 2.77
CA TRP A 50 1.01 20.73 2.60
C TRP A 50 1.03 21.15 1.12
N LEU A 51 1.50 20.27 0.22
CA LEU A 51 1.40 20.44 -1.24
C LEU A 51 -0.05 20.43 -1.76
N GLY A 52 -1.03 20.07 -0.94
CA GLY A 52 -2.44 20.01 -1.30
C GLY A 52 -2.94 18.62 -1.68
N ILE A 53 -2.10 17.58 -1.61
CA ILE A 53 -2.52 16.18 -1.82
C ILE A 53 -3.19 15.67 -0.55
N ARG A 54 -4.49 15.33 -0.62
CA ARG A 54 -5.27 14.89 0.56
C ARG A 54 -4.93 13.45 0.98
N VAL A 55 -3.77 13.27 1.60
CA VAL A 55 -3.29 11.96 2.11
C VAL A 55 -3.49 11.76 3.61
N LEU A 56 -3.75 12.83 4.37
CA LEU A 56 -4.07 12.77 5.80
C LEU A 56 -5.46 13.36 6.07
N PRO A 57 -6.22 12.79 7.03
CA PRO A 57 -7.47 13.38 7.43
C PRO A 57 -7.22 14.75 8.08
N LEU A 58 -7.99 15.75 7.63
CA LEU A 58 -8.11 17.01 8.36
C LEU A 58 -8.92 16.73 9.65
N PRO A 59 -8.59 17.37 10.79
CA PRO A 59 -9.42 17.29 11.96
C PRO A 59 -10.84 17.72 11.58
N CYS A 60 -11.80 16.83 11.76
CA CYS A 60 -13.18 17.25 11.85
C CYS A 60 -13.24 18.19 13.06
N ASP A 61 -13.79 19.38 12.86
CA ASP A 61 -13.87 20.48 13.83
C ASP A 61 -12.59 21.31 13.98
N GLN A 62 -12.44 22.26 13.07
CA GLN A 62 -12.31 23.66 13.50
C GLN A 62 -12.72 24.59 12.37
N ILE A 63 -13.97 25.06 12.50
CA ILE A 63 -14.49 26.26 11.86
C ILE A 63 -13.41 27.34 11.90
N THR A 64 -13.15 27.88 10.71
CA THR A 64 -12.41 29.08 10.40
C THR A 64 -12.75 30.21 11.37
N THR A 65 -11.89 30.41 12.35
CA THR A 65 -11.75 31.69 13.03
C THR A 65 -10.32 32.15 12.77
N ALA A 66 -10.25 33.29 12.09
CA ALA A 66 -9.08 33.86 11.48
C ALA A 66 -7.96 34.10 12.49
N THR A 67 -6.74 34.14 11.94
CA THR A 67 -5.45 34.50 12.56
C THR A 67 -4.71 33.35 13.28
N ASN A 68 -3.67 32.82 12.63
CA ASN A 68 -2.63 31.92 13.17
C ASN A 68 -3.07 30.57 13.76
N LYS A 69 -3.74 29.70 12.99
CA LYS A 69 -3.87 28.28 13.35
C LYS A 69 -2.86 27.41 12.61
N GLN A 70 -1.91 26.87 13.37
CA GLN A 70 -1.03 25.79 12.94
C GLN A 70 -1.90 24.62 12.45
N LEU A 71 -1.83 24.33 11.15
CA LEU A 71 -2.61 23.27 10.52
C LEU A 71 -2.19 21.93 11.14
N ARG A 72 -3.10 21.27 11.88
CA ARG A 72 -2.84 19.99 12.52
C ARG A 72 -3.44 18.88 11.69
N TYR A 73 -2.64 18.01 11.08
CA TYR A 73 -3.15 16.82 10.39
C TYR A 73 -3.32 15.63 11.34
N GLY A 74 -4.33 14.81 11.09
CA GLY A 74 -4.61 13.60 11.87
C GLY A 74 -3.63 12.44 11.62
N TYR A 75 -4.06 11.24 11.98
CA TYR A 75 -3.37 9.98 11.69
C TYR A 75 -4.26 9.11 10.79
N LEU A 76 -3.64 8.35 9.90
CA LEU A 76 -4.33 7.30 9.16
C LEU A 76 -4.82 6.24 10.15
N LYS A 77 -6.13 6.01 10.19
CA LYS A 77 -6.73 4.94 10.99
C LYS A 77 -6.48 3.61 10.30
N SER A 78 -6.18 2.57 11.07
CA SER A 78 -6.09 1.22 10.53
C SER A 78 -7.40 0.83 9.83
N PRO A 79 -7.33 0.17 8.66
CA PRO A 79 -8.53 -0.29 7.98
C PRO A 79 -9.29 -1.29 8.85
N LYS A 80 -10.61 -1.38 8.64
CA LYS A 80 -11.42 -2.40 9.28
C LYS A 80 -11.00 -3.79 8.81
N SER A 81 -11.23 -4.79 9.66
CA SER A 81 -11.08 -6.20 9.30
C SER A 81 -11.77 -6.50 7.96
N PRO A 82 -11.15 -7.28 7.06
CA PRO A 82 -11.77 -7.68 5.80
C PRO A 82 -12.88 -8.72 5.98
N LEU A 83 -13.06 -9.24 7.21
CA LEU A 83 -14.12 -10.19 7.53
C LEU A 83 -15.51 -9.55 7.37
N LEU A 84 -16.29 -10.09 6.44
CA LEU A 84 -17.65 -9.68 6.17
C LEU A 84 -18.59 -10.23 7.25
N ARG A 85 -19.17 -9.34 8.06
CA ARG A 85 -20.03 -9.68 9.22
C ARG A 85 -21.53 -9.85 8.90
N HIS A 86 -21.91 -9.88 7.63
CA HIS A 86 -23.31 -10.07 7.23
C HIS A 86 -23.73 -11.55 7.22
N VAL A 87 -22.78 -12.47 7.43
CA VAL A 87 -22.99 -13.92 7.51
C VAL A 87 -23.39 -14.31 8.94
N ARG A 88 -24.13 -15.43 9.10
CA ARG A 88 -24.68 -15.88 10.40
C ARG A 88 -23.60 -16.26 11.42
N ASP A 89 -22.51 -16.91 11.00
CA ASP A 89 -21.38 -17.31 11.85
C ASP A 89 -20.04 -17.12 11.10
N PRO A 90 -19.56 -15.87 10.99
CA PRO A 90 -18.37 -15.57 10.18
C PRO A 90 -17.09 -16.14 10.82
N GLU A 91 -17.02 -16.20 12.15
CA GLU A 91 -15.87 -16.76 12.86
C GLU A 91 -15.78 -18.29 12.71
N GLY A 92 -16.90 -19.00 12.75
CA GLY A 92 -16.96 -20.44 12.53
C GLY A 92 -16.59 -20.83 11.09
N GLU A 93 -17.17 -20.16 10.10
CA GLU A 93 -16.84 -20.39 8.68
C GLU A 93 -15.36 -20.05 8.38
N LEU A 94 -14.83 -18.97 8.97
CA LEU A 94 -13.41 -18.59 8.84
C LEU A 94 -12.50 -19.71 9.35
N LYS A 95 -12.84 -20.31 10.49
CA LYS A 95 -12.09 -21.43 11.06
C LYS A 95 -12.10 -22.66 10.14
N GLN A 96 -13.22 -22.93 9.48
CA GLN A 96 -13.33 -24.04 8.52
C GLN A 96 -12.49 -23.79 7.26
N LEU A 97 -12.58 -22.60 6.67
CA LEU A 97 -11.82 -22.26 5.45
C LEU A 97 -10.30 -22.23 5.68
N LEU A 98 -9.89 -21.83 6.90
CA LEU A 98 -8.50 -21.81 7.33
C LEU A 98 -8.03 -23.11 8.00
N ASP A 99 -8.77 -24.20 7.88
CA ASP A 99 -8.28 -25.48 8.37
C ASP A 99 -6.95 -25.86 7.68
N GLY A 100 -6.00 -26.34 8.47
CA GLY A 100 -4.62 -26.62 8.03
C GLY A 100 -3.67 -25.40 7.95
N PHE A 101 -4.16 -24.16 7.96
CA PHE A 101 -3.28 -22.96 7.89
C PHE A 101 -2.40 -22.75 9.13
N ASN A 102 -2.65 -23.48 10.22
CA ASN A 102 -1.76 -23.50 11.39
C ASN A 102 -0.34 -24.00 11.02
N VAL A 103 -0.21 -24.84 9.99
CA VAL A 103 1.09 -25.27 9.47
C VAL A 103 1.78 -24.10 8.76
N PHE A 104 1.02 -23.31 8.00
CA PHE A 104 1.53 -22.13 7.30
C PHE A 104 2.01 -21.05 8.27
N GLU A 105 1.20 -20.71 9.28
CA GLU A 105 1.58 -19.74 10.32
C GLU A 105 2.85 -20.16 11.08
N ARG A 106 3.01 -21.47 11.37
CA ARG A 106 4.26 -21.99 11.95
C ARG A 106 5.46 -21.86 11.02
N LYS A 107 5.29 -22.08 9.72
CA LYS A 107 6.37 -21.87 8.73
C LYS A 107 6.79 -20.41 8.62
N LEU A 108 5.84 -19.49 8.76
CA LEU A 108 6.10 -18.05 8.79
C LEU A 108 6.70 -17.58 10.12
N ASN A 109 6.70 -18.43 11.15
CA ASN A 109 6.99 -18.06 12.53
C ASN A 109 6.16 -16.84 12.99
N TYR A 110 4.90 -16.78 12.57
CA TYR A 110 4.00 -15.67 12.83
C TYR A 110 2.56 -16.14 12.96
N ARG A 111 1.84 -15.58 13.94
CA ARG A 111 0.41 -15.82 14.12
C ARG A 111 -0.34 -14.54 13.82
N PHE A 112 -1.26 -14.60 12.85
CA PHE A 112 -2.05 -13.44 12.48
C PHE A 112 -3.00 -13.05 13.62
N GLN A 113 -2.97 -11.77 14.01
CA GLN A 113 -3.94 -11.21 14.96
C GLN A 113 -5.37 -11.29 14.40
N ASP A 114 -5.52 -10.92 13.12
CA ASP A 114 -6.74 -11.10 12.35
C ASP A 114 -6.46 -12.04 11.18
N ARG A 115 -6.94 -13.28 11.29
CA ARG A 115 -6.73 -14.34 10.29
C ARG A 115 -7.56 -14.14 9.03
N SER A 116 -8.51 -13.20 9.01
CA SER A 116 -9.24 -12.87 7.78
C SER A 116 -8.33 -12.25 6.71
N TYR A 117 -7.28 -11.52 7.10
CA TYR A 117 -6.24 -11.07 6.16
C TYR A 117 -5.48 -12.24 5.52
N LEU A 118 -5.20 -13.29 6.30
CA LEU A 118 -4.55 -14.50 5.79
C LEU A 118 -5.46 -15.19 4.77
N LEU A 119 -6.75 -15.32 5.07
CA LEU A 119 -7.73 -15.89 4.13
C LEU A 119 -7.78 -15.07 2.84
N GLN A 120 -7.92 -13.74 2.95
CA GLN A 120 -7.96 -12.85 1.80
C GLN A 120 -6.71 -12.96 0.93
N ALA A 121 -5.51 -12.90 1.54
CA ALA A 121 -4.24 -12.96 0.82
C ALA A 121 -4.03 -14.29 0.08
N MET A 122 -4.61 -15.37 0.58
CA MET A 122 -4.42 -16.72 0.04
C MET A 122 -5.59 -17.19 -0.84
N THR A 123 -6.52 -16.31 -1.20
CA THR A 123 -7.71 -16.66 -1.98
C THR A 123 -7.74 -15.96 -3.35
N HIS A 124 -7.67 -16.76 -4.41
CA HIS A 124 -7.87 -16.31 -5.78
C HIS A 124 -9.34 -15.96 -6.08
N ALA A 125 -9.59 -15.04 -7.02
CA ALA A 125 -10.94 -14.62 -7.40
C ALA A 125 -11.83 -15.76 -7.92
N SER A 126 -11.24 -16.86 -8.43
CA SER A 126 -11.98 -18.04 -8.89
C SER A 126 -12.45 -18.97 -7.76
N TYR A 127 -12.04 -18.72 -6.51
CA TYR A 127 -12.40 -19.56 -5.38
C TYR A 127 -13.75 -19.15 -4.78
N SER A 128 -14.83 -19.61 -5.42
CA SER A 128 -16.23 -19.37 -5.02
C SER A 128 -16.62 -19.75 -3.58
N PRO A 129 -15.96 -20.70 -2.88
CA PRO A 129 -16.30 -21.02 -1.49
C PRO A 129 -15.98 -19.92 -0.48
N ASN A 130 -15.06 -18.99 -0.80
CA ASN A 130 -14.81 -17.85 0.09
C ASN A 130 -15.90 -16.79 -0.10
N ARG A 131 -16.78 -16.67 0.90
CA ARG A 131 -17.81 -15.62 0.99
C ARG A 131 -17.55 -14.66 2.16
N LEU A 132 -16.43 -14.81 2.84
CA LEU A 132 -16.10 -14.11 4.08
C LEU A 132 -15.21 -12.90 3.85
N THR A 133 -14.39 -12.92 2.79
CA THR A 133 -13.50 -11.81 2.43
C THR A 133 -13.52 -11.58 0.92
N ASP A 134 -12.99 -10.43 0.50
CA ASP A 134 -12.61 -10.21 -0.90
C ASP A 134 -11.48 -11.17 -1.33
N CYS A 135 -11.11 -11.13 -2.61
CA CYS A 135 -9.91 -11.80 -3.12
C CYS A 135 -8.63 -11.01 -2.82
N TYR A 136 -7.48 -11.64 -3.09
CA TYR A 136 -6.16 -11.08 -2.77
C TYR A 136 -5.78 -9.80 -3.55
N GLN A 137 -6.43 -9.50 -4.68
CA GLN A 137 -6.04 -8.43 -5.63
C GLN A 137 -5.87 -7.04 -5.00
N ARG A 138 -6.70 -6.69 -4.02
CA ARG A 138 -6.57 -5.41 -3.30
C ARG A 138 -5.33 -5.36 -2.41
N LEU A 139 -5.00 -6.49 -1.79
CA LEU A 139 -3.77 -6.62 -0.99
C LEU A 139 -2.53 -6.71 -1.89
N GLU A 140 -2.65 -7.33 -3.07
CA GLU A 140 -1.60 -7.33 -4.10
C GLU A 140 -1.28 -5.90 -4.55
N PHE A 141 -2.28 -5.11 -4.92
CA PHE A 141 -2.09 -3.70 -5.31
C PHE A 141 -1.35 -2.89 -4.23
N LEU A 142 -1.71 -3.06 -2.95
CA LEU A 142 -1.01 -2.42 -1.85
C LEU A 142 0.41 -2.99 -1.66
N GLY A 143 0.54 -4.31 -1.74
CA GLY A 143 1.78 -5.04 -1.50
C GLY A 143 2.86 -4.71 -2.53
N ASP A 144 2.48 -4.50 -3.79
CA ASP A 144 3.37 -4.12 -4.89
C ASP A 144 4.05 -2.76 -4.59
N ALA A 145 3.27 -1.74 -4.26
CA ALA A 145 3.79 -0.43 -3.89
C ALA A 145 4.67 -0.47 -2.62
N VAL A 146 4.28 -1.28 -1.63
CA VAL A 146 5.06 -1.45 -0.38
C VAL A 146 6.38 -2.17 -0.66
N LEU A 147 6.37 -3.19 -1.50
CA LEU A 147 7.56 -3.94 -1.89
C LEU A 147 8.56 -3.04 -2.61
N ASP A 148 8.10 -2.30 -3.62
CA ASP A 148 8.92 -1.33 -4.35
C ASP A 148 9.55 -0.31 -3.41
N TYR A 149 8.76 0.21 -2.48
CA TYR A 149 9.24 1.13 -1.46
C TYR A 149 10.34 0.51 -0.58
N LEU A 150 10.11 -0.69 -0.04
CA LEU A 150 11.05 -1.35 0.88
C LEU A 150 12.37 -1.69 0.19
N ILE A 151 12.31 -2.21 -1.04
CA ILE A 151 13.50 -2.53 -1.83
C ILE A 151 14.25 -1.26 -2.22
N THR A 152 13.54 -0.24 -2.73
CA THR A 152 14.17 1.04 -3.10
C THR A 152 14.82 1.71 -1.89
N ARG A 153 14.16 1.68 -0.74
CA ARG A 153 14.69 2.22 0.51
C ARG A 153 15.97 1.48 0.93
N HIS A 154 15.95 0.15 0.89
CA HIS A 154 17.13 -0.67 1.20
C HIS A 154 18.31 -0.37 0.27
N LEU A 155 18.05 -0.24 -1.04
CA LEU A 155 19.08 0.09 -2.03
C LEU A 155 19.63 1.50 -1.85
N TYR A 156 18.78 2.47 -1.51
CA TYR A 156 19.19 3.86 -1.27
C TYR A 156 20.08 4.00 -0.02
N GLU A 157 19.79 3.23 1.03
CA GLU A 157 20.57 3.24 2.29
C GLU A 157 21.82 2.35 2.24
N ASP A 158 22.09 1.68 1.12
CA ASP A 158 23.29 0.88 0.94
C ASP A 158 24.54 1.76 1.02
N LYS A 159 25.52 1.36 1.84
CA LYS A 159 26.80 2.05 2.05
C LYS A 159 27.59 2.26 0.76
N ARG A 160 27.33 1.45 -0.26
CA ARG A 160 27.97 1.55 -1.59
C ARG A 160 27.53 2.78 -2.37
N GLN A 161 26.43 3.45 -1.99
CA GLN A 161 25.92 4.68 -2.61
C GLN A 161 25.84 4.56 -4.14
N HIS A 162 24.99 3.65 -4.61
CA HIS A 162 24.81 3.38 -6.03
C HIS A 162 24.34 4.62 -6.79
N CYS A 163 24.78 4.76 -8.05
CA CYS A 163 24.29 5.84 -8.91
C CYS A 163 22.81 5.62 -9.29
N PRO A 164 22.07 6.66 -9.71
CA PRO A 164 20.64 6.56 -10.01
C PRO A 164 20.28 5.48 -11.05
N GLY A 165 21.12 5.31 -12.08
CA GLY A 165 20.94 4.24 -13.07
C GLY A 165 21.05 2.85 -12.44
N ALA A 166 22.11 2.61 -11.66
CA ALA A 166 22.30 1.35 -10.97
C ALA A 166 21.19 1.03 -9.95
N LEU A 167 20.65 2.04 -9.24
CA LEU A 167 19.48 1.84 -8.37
C LEU A 167 18.26 1.36 -9.15
N THR A 168 18.04 1.91 -10.34
CA THR A 168 16.93 1.51 -11.23
C THR A 168 17.10 0.06 -11.67
N ASP A 169 18.30 -0.30 -12.14
CA ASP A 169 18.62 -1.65 -12.61
C ASP A 169 18.51 -2.68 -11.48
N LEU A 170 19.06 -2.37 -10.29
CA LEU A 170 19.00 -3.22 -9.12
C LEU A 170 17.56 -3.42 -8.64
N ARG A 171 16.75 -2.36 -8.62
CA ARG A 171 15.33 -2.45 -8.26
C ARG A 171 14.61 -3.38 -9.22
N SER A 172 14.76 -3.19 -10.53
CA SER A 172 14.12 -4.04 -11.54
C SER A 172 14.59 -5.50 -11.48
N ALA A 173 15.85 -5.76 -11.08
CA ALA A 173 16.35 -7.11 -10.90
C ALA A 173 15.78 -7.81 -9.65
N LEU A 174 15.57 -7.05 -8.56
CA LEU A 174 15.08 -7.59 -7.27
C LEU A 174 13.55 -7.71 -7.24
N VAL A 175 12.84 -6.75 -7.82
CA VAL A 175 11.38 -6.74 -7.90
C VAL A 175 10.98 -7.43 -9.20
N ASN A 176 10.95 -8.76 -9.16
CA ASN A 176 10.57 -9.59 -10.30
C ASN A 176 9.61 -10.70 -9.87
N ASN A 177 8.45 -10.77 -10.53
CA ASN A 177 7.41 -11.77 -10.30
C ASN A 177 7.94 -13.20 -10.37
N THR A 178 8.92 -13.48 -11.25
CA THR A 178 9.54 -14.81 -11.35
C THR A 178 10.30 -15.17 -10.07
N ILE A 179 11.01 -14.20 -9.46
CA ILE A 179 11.70 -14.42 -8.20
C ILE A 179 10.70 -14.68 -7.08
N PHE A 180 9.62 -13.88 -6.98
CA PHE A 180 8.59 -14.09 -5.96
C PHE A 180 7.86 -15.43 -6.12
N ALA A 181 7.54 -15.83 -7.36
CA ALA A 181 6.97 -17.14 -7.64
C ALA A 181 7.92 -18.26 -7.19
N SER A 182 9.22 -18.16 -7.50
CA SER A 182 10.21 -19.15 -7.08
C SER A 182 10.34 -19.24 -5.56
N LEU A 183 10.30 -18.10 -4.85
CA LEU A 183 10.33 -18.04 -3.40
C LEU A 183 9.04 -18.63 -2.79
N ALA A 184 7.88 -18.29 -3.34
CA ALA A 184 6.60 -18.84 -2.91
C ALA A 184 6.56 -20.37 -3.06
N VAL A 185 7.13 -20.91 -4.13
CA VAL A 185 7.27 -22.36 -4.32
C VAL A 185 8.23 -22.96 -3.31
N ARG A 186 9.42 -22.36 -3.14
CA ARG A 186 10.46 -22.81 -2.20
C ARG A 186 9.97 -22.85 -0.75
N HIS A 187 9.19 -21.86 -0.33
CA HIS A 187 8.60 -21.80 1.01
C HIS A 187 7.29 -22.60 1.12
N GLY A 188 6.76 -23.12 0.02
CA GLY A 188 5.58 -23.98 -0.02
C GLY A 188 4.27 -23.22 0.13
N PHE A 189 4.22 -21.94 -0.25
CA PHE A 189 3.04 -21.08 -0.16
C PHE A 189 1.95 -21.52 -1.13
N HIS A 190 2.33 -21.98 -2.32
CA HIS A 190 1.43 -22.53 -3.34
C HIS A 190 0.49 -23.61 -2.79
N LYS A 191 0.92 -24.40 -1.81
CA LYS A 191 0.12 -25.47 -1.19
C LYS A 191 -1.08 -24.96 -0.40
N PHE A 192 -1.04 -23.70 0.01
CA PHE A 192 -2.09 -23.04 0.80
C PHE A 192 -2.90 -22.06 -0.05
N PHE A 193 -2.57 -21.90 -1.33
CA PHE A 193 -3.30 -21.01 -2.23
C PHE A 193 -4.63 -21.64 -2.65
N ARG A 194 -5.73 -20.92 -2.44
CA ARG A 194 -7.09 -21.37 -2.73
C ARG A 194 -7.51 -20.86 -4.11
N HIS A 195 -7.68 -21.78 -5.06
CA HIS A 195 -8.19 -21.50 -6.39
C HIS A 195 -9.03 -22.69 -6.90
N LEU A 196 -9.92 -22.44 -7.87
CA LEU A 196 -10.68 -23.47 -8.57
C LEU A 196 -10.45 -23.45 -10.09
N SER A 197 -9.47 -22.69 -10.57
CA SER A 197 -9.15 -22.65 -11.99
C SER A 197 -8.19 -23.80 -12.35
N PRO A 198 -8.52 -24.66 -13.33
CA PRO A 198 -7.66 -25.76 -13.76
C PRO A 198 -6.36 -25.28 -14.42
N GLY A 199 -6.34 -24.13 -15.10
CA GLY A 199 -5.14 -23.58 -15.76
C GLY A 199 -4.17 -22.84 -14.83
N LEU A 200 -4.42 -22.81 -13.52
CA LEU A 200 -3.52 -22.24 -12.51
C LEU A 200 -2.73 -23.32 -11.73
N ALA A 201 -3.01 -24.59 -12.00
CA ALA A 201 -2.38 -25.74 -11.34
C ALA A 201 -1.20 -26.35 -12.13
N GLU A 202 -0.91 -25.81 -13.32
CA GLU A 202 0.19 -26.22 -14.21
C GLU A 202 1.45 -25.39 -13.99
#